data_AF-A0A0H5PZH7-F1
#
_entry.id   AF-A0A0H5PZH7-F1
#
_cell.length_a   1.000
_cell.length_b   1.000
_cell.length_c   1.000
_cell.angle_alpha   90.00
_cell.angle_beta   90.00
_cell.angle_gamma   90.00
#
_symmetry.space_group_name_H-M   'P 1'
#
loop_
_entity.id
_entity.type
_entity.pdbx_description
1 polymer ?
#
loop_
_entity_poly.entity_id
_entity_poly.type
_entity_poly.pdbx_seq_one_letter_code
_entity_poly.pdbx_strand_id
1 'polypeptide(L)'
;MHNTKPRAVLSLKKTPPQSEITQEPPTPQQSTATSKKRKIPAAFPCLQTHWPELFNLKHPTPLKIGILVPVIASLKQEDEPYTDTQIGKAIGWYCRRFEYLKALTNAPHRVGIDGNTFPISDQDRQNAMKQIKARLKEARACPKR
;
A
#
# COMPACT_ATOMS: atom_id res chain seq x y z
N MET A 1 -24.27 -60.75 -19.80
CA MET A 1 -24.12 -59.35 -19.32
C MET A 1 -23.20 -59.37 -18.10
N HIS A 2 -21.88 -59.27 -18.30
CA HIS A 2 -20.88 -59.29 -17.24
C HIS A 2 -20.28 -57.89 -17.08
N ASN A 3 -20.65 -57.20 -15.99
CA ASN A 3 -20.11 -55.90 -15.62
C ASN A 3 -18.95 -56.11 -14.64
N THR A 4 -17.73 -56.18 -15.16
CA THR A 4 -16.49 -56.26 -14.36
C THR A 4 -15.95 -54.84 -14.17
N LYS A 5 -16.03 -54.33 -12.94
CA LYS A 5 -15.32 -53.12 -12.52
C LYS A 5 -13.89 -53.48 -12.08
N PRO A 6 -12.83 -52.86 -12.63
CA PRO A 6 -11.54 -52.86 -11.97
C PRO A 6 -11.45 -51.68 -10.98
N ARG A 7 -11.05 -51.99 -9.74
CA ARG A 7 -10.73 -51.01 -8.69
C ARG A 7 -9.24 -51.12 -8.33
N ALA A 8 -8.58 -49.97 -8.37
CA ALA A 8 -7.36 -49.52 -7.65
C ALA A 8 -6.00 -50.20 -7.93
N VAL A 9 -4.95 -49.39 -8.18
CA VAL A 9 -3.82 -49.18 -7.25
C VAL A 9 -2.99 -47.92 -7.57
N LEU A 10 -2.73 -47.16 -6.49
CA LEU A 10 -1.62 -46.25 -6.17
C LEU A 10 -0.61 -45.85 -7.27
N SER A 11 -0.52 -44.54 -7.49
CA SER A 11 0.78 -43.87 -7.65
C SER A 11 0.77 -42.56 -6.88
N LEU A 12 1.41 -42.60 -5.70
CA LEU A 12 1.88 -41.42 -5.00
C LEU A 12 2.95 -40.74 -5.87
N LYS A 13 2.65 -39.56 -6.37
CA LYS A 13 3.67 -38.56 -6.73
C LYS A 13 3.34 -37.30 -5.97
N LYS A 14 4.26 -36.99 -5.06
CA LYS A 14 4.24 -35.94 -4.06
C LYS A 14 4.50 -34.62 -4.76
N THR A 15 3.52 -33.71 -4.79
CA THR A 15 3.73 -32.33 -5.22
C THR A 15 2.93 -31.38 -4.31
N PRO A 16 3.57 -30.34 -3.74
CA PRO A 16 2.99 -29.45 -2.74
C PRO A 16 1.79 -28.62 -3.24
N PRO A 17 0.94 -28.14 -2.31
CA PRO A 17 -0.34 -27.52 -2.62
C PRO A 17 -0.18 -26.09 -3.14
N GLN A 18 -0.97 -25.81 -4.18
CA GLN A 18 -1.80 -24.62 -4.31
C GLN A 18 -1.11 -23.25 -4.25
N SER A 19 -0.83 -22.70 -5.44
CA SER A 19 -0.75 -21.24 -5.66
C SER A 19 -1.37 -20.93 -7.03
N GLU A 20 -2.61 -21.38 -7.21
CA GLU A 20 -3.48 -20.85 -8.25
C GLU A 20 -3.93 -19.45 -7.76
N ILE A 21 -3.12 -18.44 -8.08
CA ILE A 21 -3.56 -17.04 -7.98
C ILE A 21 -4.44 -16.80 -9.19
N THR A 22 -5.67 -17.26 -9.07
CA THR A 22 -6.82 -16.72 -9.81
C THR A 22 -6.86 -15.23 -9.50
N GLN A 23 -6.39 -14.41 -10.44
CA GLN A 23 -6.61 -12.97 -10.41
C GLN A 23 -8.07 -12.73 -10.76
N GLU A 24 -8.93 -12.80 -9.76
CA GLU A 24 -10.26 -12.20 -9.83
C GLU A 24 -10.10 -10.68 -10.00
N PRO A 25 -10.81 -10.06 -10.95
CA PRO A 25 -10.82 -8.60 -11.10
C PRO A 25 -11.44 -7.99 -9.83
N PRO A 26 -10.74 -7.11 -9.09
CA PRO A 26 -11.35 -6.46 -7.95
C PRO A 26 -12.44 -5.51 -8.44
N THR A 27 -13.68 -5.90 -8.13
CA THR A 27 -14.91 -5.13 -8.20
C THR A 27 -14.68 -3.66 -7.79
N PRO A 28 -15.14 -2.67 -8.57
CA PRO A 28 -15.09 -1.27 -8.18
C PRO A 28 -16.05 -1.02 -7.01
N GLN A 29 -15.54 -1.09 -5.78
CA GLN A 29 -16.27 -0.58 -4.62
C GLN A 29 -16.28 0.95 -4.69
N GLN A 30 -17.32 1.49 -5.33
CA GLN A 30 -17.72 2.89 -5.25
C GLN A 30 -18.04 3.23 -3.79
N SER A 31 -17.02 3.70 -3.07
CA SER A 31 -17.24 4.42 -1.81
C SER A 31 -17.77 5.80 -2.14
N THR A 32 -19.01 6.05 -1.73
CA THR A 32 -19.70 7.35 -1.77
C THR A 32 -18.93 8.38 -0.94
N ALA A 33 -18.00 9.09 -1.57
CA ALA A 33 -17.18 10.09 -0.92
C ALA A 33 -17.96 11.40 -0.77
N THR A 34 -18.64 11.56 0.36
CA THR A 34 -18.95 12.89 0.88
C THR A 34 -17.62 13.62 1.11
N SER A 35 -17.47 14.77 0.46
CA SER A 35 -16.28 15.63 0.46
C SER A 35 -16.02 16.25 1.84
N LYS A 36 -15.72 15.44 2.85
CA LYS A 36 -15.21 15.92 4.14
C LYS A 36 -13.76 16.32 3.92
N LYS A 37 -13.45 17.61 4.13
CA LYS A 37 -12.07 18.15 4.16
C LYS A 37 -11.20 17.15 4.93
N ARG A 38 -10.23 16.53 4.26
CA ARG A 38 -9.40 15.47 4.87
C ARG A 38 -8.54 16.12 5.96
N LYS A 39 -9.01 16.05 7.21
CA LYS A 39 -8.24 16.48 8.38
C LYS A 39 -6.95 15.67 8.42
N ILE A 40 -5.84 16.32 8.78
CA ILE A 40 -4.58 15.63 9.03
C ILE A 40 -4.82 14.69 10.21
N PRO A 41 -4.55 13.38 10.08
CA PRO A 41 -4.74 12.46 11.19
C PRO A 41 -3.81 12.82 12.36
N ALA A 42 -4.33 12.74 13.59
CA ALA A 42 -3.62 13.17 14.80
C ALA A 42 -2.32 12.39 15.07
N ALA A 43 -2.18 11.17 14.53
CA ALA A 43 -0.96 10.37 14.63
C ALA A 43 0.16 10.84 13.67
N PHE A 44 -0.15 11.67 12.66
CA PHE A 44 0.86 12.09 11.67
C PHE A 44 1.94 13.04 12.24
N PRO A 45 1.60 14.07 13.04
CA PRO A 45 2.62 14.88 13.71
C PRO A 45 3.62 14.07 14.53
N CYS A 46 3.16 13.04 15.26
CA CYS A 46 4.07 12.17 16.01
C CYS A 46 5.01 11.38 15.10
N LEU A 47 4.50 10.81 14.00
CA LEU A 47 5.33 10.16 12.98
C LEU A 47 6.38 11.11 12.40
N GLN A 48 6.02 12.38 12.20
CA GLN A 48 6.93 13.41 11.70
C GLN A 48 7.99 13.81 12.73
N THR A 49 7.65 13.82 14.03
CA THR A 49 8.60 14.09 15.11
C THR A 49 9.63 12.97 15.23
N HIS A 50 9.20 11.72 15.13
CA HIS A 50 10.09 10.55 15.20
C HIS A 50 10.93 10.37 13.93
N TRP A 51 10.33 10.57 12.75
CA TRP A 51 11.02 10.40 11.46
C TRP A 51 10.81 11.61 10.53
N PRO A 52 11.44 12.76 10.82
CA PRO A 52 11.31 13.96 10.00
C PRO A 52 11.89 13.78 8.60
N GLU A 53 12.89 12.90 8.44
CA GLU A 53 13.50 12.61 7.14
C GLU A 53 12.59 11.77 6.23
N LEU A 54 11.74 10.90 6.79
CA LEU A 54 10.85 10.01 6.03
C LEU A 54 9.48 10.63 5.76
N PHE A 55 8.95 11.38 6.75
CA PHE A 55 7.62 11.98 6.67
C PHE A 55 7.70 13.48 6.44
N ASN A 56 8.32 13.88 5.32
CA ASN A 56 8.41 15.28 4.94
C ASN A 56 7.19 15.72 4.10
N LEU A 57 6.48 16.73 4.58
CA LEU A 57 5.30 17.29 3.91
C LEU A 57 5.63 18.04 2.60
N LYS A 58 6.82 18.65 2.50
CA LYS A 58 7.26 19.44 1.34
C LYS A 58 7.98 18.58 0.29
N HIS A 59 8.77 17.62 0.74
CA HIS A 59 9.53 16.71 -0.11
C HIS A 59 9.25 15.27 0.30
N PRO A 60 8.09 14.72 -0.07
CA PRO A 60 7.73 13.39 0.38
C PRO A 60 8.70 12.35 -0.16
N THR A 61 9.35 11.60 0.73
CA THR A 61 10.24 10.51 0.32
C THR A 61 9.42 9.25 0.03
N PRO A 62 9.74 8.49 -1.03
CA PRO A 62 9.10 7.21 -1.31
C PRO A 62 9.41 6.22 -0.19
N LEU A 63 8.36 5.70 0.46
CA LEU A 63 8.51 4.79 1.59
C LEU A 63 8.58 3.34 1.12
N LYS A 64 9.32 2.52 1.86
CA LYS A 64 9.35 1.06 1.70
C LYS A 64 7.94 0.46 1.80
N ILE A 65 7.63 -0.50 0.95
CA ILE A 65 6.39 -1.29 1.07
C ILE A 65 6.46 -2.08 2.39
N GLY A 66 5.41 -2.00 3.19
CA GLY A 66 5.36 -2.67 4.49
C GLY A 66 6.04 -1.91 5.63
N ILE A 67 6.36 -0.62 5.46
CA ILE A 67 6.92 0.23 6.54
C ILE A 67 6.00 0.35 7.77
N LEU A 68 4.72 -0.02 7.65
CA LEU A 68 3.77 0.00 8.76
C LEU A 68 4.16 -0.93 9.91
N VAL A 69 4.65 -2.14 9.63
CA VAL A 69 5.06 -3.10 10.65
C VAL A 69 6.22 -2.58 11.49
N PRO A 70 7.35 -2.12 10.90
CA PRO A 70 8.45 -1.60 11.70
C PRO A 70 8.11 -0.28 12.39
N VAL A 71 7.29 0.59 11.79
CA VAL A 71 6.80 1.82 12.45
C VAL A 71 6.01 1.47 13.72
N ILE A 72 5.10 0.50 13.64
CA ILE A 72 4.33 0.06 14.81
C ILE A 72 5.25 -0.56 15.86
N ALA A 73 6.26 -1.34 15.44
CA ALA A 73 7.22 -1.92 16.38
C ALA A 73 7.99 -0.83 17.14
N SER A 74 8.51 0.19 16.44
CA SER A 74 9.19 1.32 17.07
C SER A 74 8.26 2.12 17.99
N LEU A 75 7.03 2.42 17.56
CA LEU A 75 6.08 3.17 18.41
C LEU A 75 5.64 2.39 19.65
N LYS A 76 5.60 1.06 19.59
CA LYS A 76 5.37 0.22 20.77
C LYS A 76 6.54 0.24 21.76
N GLN A 77 7.78 0.44 21.27
CA GLN A 77 8.94 0.61 22.16
C GLN A 77 8.91 1.97 22.86
N GLU A 78 8.40 3.00 22.20
CA GLU A 78 8.27 4.37 22.72
C GLU A 78 7.02 4.58 23.62
N ASP A 79 6.24 3.52 23.90
CA ASP A 79 4.98 3.55 24.67
C ASP A 79 3.97 4.61 24.16
N GLU A 80 3.90 4.75 22.84
CA GLU A 80 3.09 5.80 22.21
C GLU A 80 1.58 5.45 22.29
N PRO A 81 0.69 6.39 22.66
CA PRO A 81 -0.74 6.10 22.90
C PRO A 81 -1.58 5.87 21.63
N TYR A 82 -0.97 5.77 20.44
CA TYR A 82 -1.71 5.63 19.18
C TYR A 82 -1.93 4.17 18.80
N THR A 83 -3.19 3.85 18.46
CA THR A 83 -3.55 2.53 17.94
C THR A 83 -2.93 2.29 16.55
N ASP A 84 -2.55 1.05 16.27
CA ASP A 84 -2.06 0.54 14.98
C ASP A 84 -2.91 1.04 13.79
N THR A 85 -4.23 1.08 13.96
CA THR A 85 -5.18 1.59 12.96
C THR A 85 -5.02 3.09 12.68
N GLN A 86 -4.71 3.91 13.69
CA GLN A 86 -4.51 5.36 13.51
C GLN A 86 -3.21 5.64 12.76
N ILE A 87 -2.15 4.90 13.08
CA ILE A 87 -0.86 4.95 12.38
C ILE A 87 -1.05 4.53 10.92
N GLY A 88 -1.74 3.42 10.67
CA GLY A 88 -2.05 2.96 9.32
C GLY A 88 -2.88 3.96 8.53
N LYS A 89 -3.84 4.64 9.17
CA LYS A 89 -4.59 5.75 8.55
C LYS A 89 -3.69 6.93 8.21
N ALA A 90 -2.75 7.28 9.07
CA ALA A 90 -1.80 8.38 8.83
C ALA A 90 -0.87 8.09 7.66
N ILE A 91 -0.26 6.90 7.63
CA ILE A 91 0.61 6.45 6.53
C ILE A 91 -0.21 6.34 5.24
N GLY A 92 -1.40 5.73 5.30
CA GLY A 92 -2.28 5.61 4.13
C GLY A 92 -2.72 6.97 3.58
N TRP A 93 -2.97 7.96 4.43
CA TRP A 93 -3.24 9.33 4.02
C TRP A 93 -2.04 9.97 3.34
N TYR A 94 -0.83 9.78 3.88
CA TYR A 94 0.42 10.28 3.31
C TYR A 94 0.71 9.69 1.93
N CYS A 95 0.60 8.36 1.78
CA CYS A 95 0.83 7.67 0.50
C CYS A 95 -0.20 8.05 -0.59
N ARG A 96 -1.40 8.52 -0.21
CA ARG A 96 -2.47 8.92 -1.15
C ARG A 96 -2.30 10.35 -1.68
N ARG A 97 -1.32 11.10 -1.18
CA ARG A 97 -1.09 12.49 -1.58
C ARG A 97 -0.46 12.57 -2.97
N PHE A 98 -0.82 13.62 -3.71
CA PHE A 98 -0.34 13.80 -5.07
C PHE A 98 1.19 14.01 -5.12
N GLU A 99 1.72 14.74 -4.14
CA GLU A 99 3.16 14.99 -3.99
C GLU A 99 3.94 13.69 -3.78
N TYR A 100 3.38 12.75 -2.99
CA TYR A 100 3.98 11.44 -2.77
C TYR A 100 4.04 10.61 -4.07
N LEU A 101 2.94 10.58 -4.83
CA LEU A 101 2.91 9.89 -6.12
C LEU A 101 3.92 10.50 -7.12
N LYS A 102 4.09 11.83 -7.10
CA LYS A 102 5.13 12.51 -7.91
C LYS A 102 6.54 12.11 -7.48
N ALA A 103 6.80 12.05 -6.18
CA ALA A 103 8.09 11.62 -5.67
C ALA A 103 8.40 10.17 -6.05
N LEU A 104 7.42 9.27 -6.00
CA LEU A 104 7.57 7.89 -6.46
C LEU A 104 7.96 7.77 -7.94
N THR A 105 7.51 8.69 -8.79
CA THR A 105 7.87 8.66 -10.22
C THR A 105 9.27 9.19 -10.52
N ASN A 106 9.81 10.07 -9.67
CA ASN A 106 11.08 10.76 -9.90
C ASN A 106 12.24 10.14 -9.10
N ALA A 107 11.94 9.58 -7.93
CA ALA A 107 12.95 8.99 -7.07
C ALA A 107 13.43 7.63 -7.60
N PRO A 108 14.73 7.31 -7.48
CA PRO A 108 15.29 6.02 -7.89
C PRO A 108 15.10 4.91 -6.83
N HIS A 109 15.05 5.29 -5.54
CA HIS A 109 15.02 4.35 -4.42
C HIS A 109 13.93 4.72 -3.41
N ARG A 110 13.43 3.72 -2.68
CA ARG A 110 12.58 3.87 -1.50
C ARG A 110 13.42 3.87 -0.24
N VAL A 111 13.03 4.63 0.76
CA VAL A 111 13.71 4.65 2.06
C VAL A 111 12.88 3.86 3.07
N GLY A 112 13.54 2.97 3.79
CA GLY A 112 13.00 2.27 4.96
C GLY A 112 13.19 3.06 6.25
N ILE A 113 12.62 2.56 7.34
CA ILE A 113 12.75 3.20 8.67
C ILE A 113 14.21 3.18 9.16
N ASP A 114 14.95 2.14 8.79
CA ASP A 114 16.37 1.93 9.14
C ASP A 114 17.33 2.72 8.25
N GLY A 115 16.83 3.58 7.34
CA GLY A 115 17.63 4.25 6.31
C GLY A 115 18.02 3.34 5.14
N ASN A 116 17.63 2.07 5.16
CA ASN A 116 17.88 1.14 4.06
C ASN A 116 17.14 1.56 2.78
N THR A 117 17.89 1.68 1.68
CA THR A 117 17.34 2.04 0.37
C THR A 117 16.95 0.80 -0.43
N PHE A 118 15.73 0.75 -0.95
CA PHE A 118 15.21 -0.33 -1.79
C PHE A 118 14.94 0.18 -3.21
N PRO A 119 15.35 -0.54 -4.27
CA PRO A 119 15.09 -0.10 -5.64
C PRO A 119 13.58 -0.07 -5.93
N ILE A 120 13.14 0.97 -6.65
CA ILE A 120 11.76 1.07 -7.12
C ILE A 120 11.63 0.26 -8.41
N SER A 121 10.77 -0.76 -8.40
CA SER A 121 10.42 -1.51 -9.61
C SER A 121 9.63 -0.64 -10.59
N ASP A 122 9.90 -0.81 -11.89
CA ASP A 122 9.18 -0.13 -12.98
C ASP A 122 7.66 -0.28 -12.90
N GLN A 123 7.17 -1.43 -12.46
CA GLN A 123 5.74 -1.67 -12.25
C GLN A 123 5.13 -0.70 -11.25
N ASP A 124 5.86 -0.38 -10.18
CA ASP A 124 5.35 0.54 -9.16
C ASP A 124 5.34 1.99 -9.66
N ARG A 125 6.37 2.39 -10.45
CA ARG A 125 6.38 3.69 -11.14
C ARG A 125 5.19 3.84 -12.08
N GLN A 126 4.90 2.82 -12.88
CA GLN A 126 3.76 2.82 -13.80
C GLN A 126 2.43 2.89 -13.05
N ASN A 127 2.29 2.14 -11.96
CA ASN A 127 1.10 2.18 -11.11
C ASN A 127 0.91 3.55 -10.45
N ALA A 128 1.97 4.19 -9.95
CA ALA A 128 1.92 5.55 -9.43
C ALA A 128 1.50 6.55 -10.51
N MET A 129 2.05 6.44 -11.73
CA MET A 129 1.68 7.30 -12.85
C MET A 129 0.22 7.10 -13.28
N LYS A 130 -0.29 5.87 -13.27
CA LYS A 130 -1.69 5.55 -13.55
C LYS A 130 -2.62 6.20 -12.52
N GLN A 131 -2.26 6.15 -11.23
CA GLN A 131 -3.01 6.81 -10.16
C GLN A 131 -3.03 8.34 -10.31
N ILE A 132 -1.90 8.96 -10.69
CA ILE A 132 -1.82 10.40 -11.00
C ILE A 132 -2.77 10.75 -12.15
N LYS A 133 -2.74 10.00 -13.25
CA LYS A 133 -3.60 10.24 -14.42
C LYS A 133 -5.08 10.08 -14.08
N ALA A 134 -5.43 9.05 -13.31
CA ALA A 134 -6.81 8.84 -12.84
C ALA A 134 -7.30 10.03 -12.01
N ARG A 135 -6.49 10.47 -11.03
CA ARG A 135 -6.78 11.66 -10.20
C ARG A 135 -6.97 12.93 -11.01
N LEU A 136 -6.13 13.15 -12.02
CA LEU A 136 -6.23 14.32 -12.88
C LEU A 136 -7.49 14.27 -13.75
N LYS A 137 -7.87 13.08 -14.22
CA LYS A 137 -9.12 12.86 -14.95
C LYS A 137 -10.34 13.11 -14.07
N GLU A 138 -10.35 12.60 -12.84
CA GLU A 138 -11.41 12.86 -11.84
C GLU A 138 -11.55 14.35 -11.52
N ALA A 139 -10.42 15.05 -11.30
CA ALA A 139 -10.42 16.48 -11.02
C ALA A 139 -10.94 17.32 -12.20
N ARG A 140 -10.69 16.89 -13.44
CA ARG A 140 -11.26 17.50 -14.65
C ARG A 140 -12.75 17.18 -14.83
N ALA A 141 -13.19 15.98 -14.44
CA ALA A 141 -14.56 15.50 -14.61
C ALA A 141 -15.54 16.09 -13.58
N CYS A 142 -15.07 16.44 -12.38
CA CYS A 142 -15.85 17.13 -11.37
C CYS A 142 -15.25 18.53 -11.12
N PRO A 143 -15.44 19.49 -12.04
CA PRO A 143 -15.13 20.87 -11.75
C PRO A 143 -16.05 21.31 -10.60
N LYS A 144 -15.44 21.76 -9.49
CA LYS A 144 -16.17 22.42 -8.41
C LYS A 144 -17.00 23.54 -9.02
N ARG A 145 -18.31 23.37 -9.01
CA ARG A 145 -19.29 24.39 -9.38
C ARG A 145 -19.51 25.33 -8.20
#